data_AF-A0A653JU82-F1
#
_entry.id   AF-A0A653JU82-F1
#
_cell.length_a   1.000
_cell.length_b   1.000
_cell.length_c   1.000
_cell.angle_alpha   90.00
_cell.angle_beta   90.00
_cell.angle_gamma   90.00
#
_symmetry.space_group_name_H-M   'P 1'
#
loop_
_entity.id
_entity.type
_entity.pdbx_description
1 polymer ?
#
loop_
_entity_poly.entity_id
_entity_poly.type
_entity_poly.pdbx_seq_one_letter_code
_entity_poly.pdbx_strand_id
1 'polypeptide(L)'
;MPDRAGSDFNRKIQTRTVAPEVANPIRPIDDIIDKLWDHRLRQSENDRKQMDASSTLCTSCGLCCDGSLFRIAPLVPEDGAVTPPLRSQEDDDERFLSLPCRALDSEKCCTVYDHRPRICGAFRCALLDQLDGGIITLQDATQKVAVAHQHKSRTLAVVGQFVDTDGRGMKDIKQSYRGLSNADQTRDARSYKEGEFLLKAFGHYLRNTFLDNRQVTLNSAPSTISKQEADRP
;
A
#
# COMPACT_ATOMS: atom_id res chain seq x y z
N MET A 1 -46.38 -56.92 -69.73
CA MET A 1 -45.87 -57.06 -71.10
C MET A 1 -46.85 -56.33 -72.01
N PRO A 2 -46.42 -55.44 -72.93
CA PRO A 2 -45.12 -55.35 -73.62
C PRO A 2 -44.24 -54.17 -73.12
N ASP A 3 -42.89 -54.25 -73.09
CA ASP A 3 -41.89 -54.09 -74.18
C ASP A 3 -41.81 -52.66 -74.76
N ARG A 4 -40.68 -52.08 -75.16
CA ARG A 4 -39.21 -52.23 -74.96
C ARG A 4 -38.58 -51.09 -75.81
N ALA A 5 -37.29 -50.85 -75.60
CA ALA A 5 -36.35 -50.04 -76.40
C ALA A 5 -36.43 -48.51 -76.16
N GLY A 6 -35.36 -47.78 -75.81
CA GLY A 6 -33.93 -48.04 -75.97
C GLY A 6 -33.34 -46.98 -76.90
N SER A 7 -32.52 -46.07 -76.38
CA SER A 7 -31.34 -45.57 -77.11
C SER A 7 -30.44 -44.76 -76.18
N ASP A 8 -29.22 -45.27 -76.06
CA ASP A 8 -28.05 -44.64 -75.48
C ASP A 8 -27.75 -43.29 -76.13
N PHE A 9 -27.48 -42.28 -75.30
CA PHE A 9 -26.56 -41.20 -75.69
C PHE A 9 -25.52 -40.96 -74.61
N ASN A 10 -24.48 -41.76 -74.75
CA ASN A 10 -23.20 -41.71 -74.06
C ASN A 10 -22.57 -40.29 -74.13
N ARG A 11 -22.44 -39.62 -72.98
CA ARG A 11 -21.46 -38.55 -72.82
C ARG A 11 -20.72 -38.67 -71.49
N LYS A 12 -19.57 -39.32 -71.59
CA LYS A 12 -18.47 -39.35 -70.63
C LYS A 12 -18.25 -37.96 -70.00
N ILE A 13 -18.54 -37.84 -68.71
CA ILE A 13 -17.94 -36.80 -67.86
C ILE A 13 -16.92 -37.53 -66.97
N GLN A 14 -15.67 -37.14 -67.16
CA GLN A 14 -14.49 -37.73 -66.56
C GLN A 14 -14.57 -37.69 -65.04
N THR A 15 -14.29 -38.84 -64.42
CA THR A 15 -14.02 -38.98 -63.00
C THR A 15 -12.82 -38.12 -62.62
N ARG A 16 -13.08 -37.02 -61.91
CA ARG A 16 -12.03 -36.22 -61.27
C ARG A 16 -11.62 -36.98 -60.00
N THR A 17 -10.50 -37.70 -60.08
CA THR A 17 -9.83 -38.31 -58.93
C THR A 17 -9.56 -37.24 -57.87
N VAL A 18 -10.18 -37.38 -56.70
CA VAL A 18 -9.87 -36.61 -55.51
C VAL A 18 -8.55 -37.15 -54.97
N ALA A 19 -7.49 -36.34 -55.00
CA ALA A 19 -6.23 -36.63 -54.32
C ALA A 19 -6.47 -36.70 -52.80
N PRO A 20 -5.71 -37.53 -52.04
CA PRO A 20 -5.86 -37.59 -50.60
C PRO A 20 -5.61 -36.20 -50.00
N GLU A 21 -6.52 -35.80 -49.13
CA GLU A 21 -6.49 -34.55 -48.37
C GLU A 21 -5.15 -34.48 -47.60
N VAL A 22 -4.21 -33.70 -48.14
CA VAL A 22 -2.95 -33.42 -47.46
C VAL A 22 -3.31 -32.58 -46.25
N ALA A 23 -3.14 -33.15 -45.06
CA ALA A 23 -3.31 -32.46 -43.78
C ALA A 23 -2.59 -31.10 -43.85
N ASN A 24 -3.37 -30.03 -43.88
CA ASN A 24 -2.86 -28.67 -43.89
C ASN A 24 -2.16 -28.43 -42.55
N PRO A 25 -0.85 -28.10 -42.51
CA PRO A 25 -0.18 -27.81 -41.25
C PRO A 25 -0.62 -26.42 -40.79
N ILE A 26 -1.74 -26.35 -40.07
CA ILE A 26 -2.14 -25.17 -39.31
C ILE A 26 -1.14 -25.01 -38.15
N ARG A 27 0.05 -24.44 -38.36
CA ARG A 27 0.97 -24.07 -37.26
C ARG A 27 1.84 -22.87 -37.63
N PRO A 28 1.28 -21.65 -37.54
CA PRO A 28 2.02 -20.57 -36.89
C PRO A 28 1.20 -19.67 -35.95
N ILE A 29 -0.13 -19.61 -36.10
CA ILE A 29 -0.99 -18.68 -35.33
C ILE A 29 -1.36 -19.27 -33.95
N ASP A 30 -1.65 -20.57 -33.87
CA ASP A 30 -2.03 -21.24 -32.62
C ASP A 30 -0.89 -21.19 -31.58
N ASP A 31 0.36 -21.40 -32.00
CA ASP A 31 1.56 -21.27 -31.14
C ASP A 31 1.77 -19.83 -30.62
N ILE A 32 1.36 -18.80 -31.38
CA ILE A 32 1.44 -17.39 -30.96
C ILE A 32 0.32 -17.10 -29.96
N ILE A 33 -0.90 -17.58 -30.22
CA ILE A 33 -2.04 -17.44 -29.30
C ILE A 33 -1.70 -18.11 -27.97
N ASP A 34 -1.23 -19.36 -27.96
CA ASP A 34 -0.86 -20.08 -26.73
C ASP A 34 0.23 -19.35 -25.93
N LYS A 35 1.27 -18.83 -26.59
CA LYS A 35 2.31 -18.02 -25.92
C LYS A 35 1.77 -16.71 -25.34
N LEU A 36 0.82 -16.06 -26.01
CA LEU A 36 0.17 -14.84 -25.51
C LEU A 36 -0.76 -15.15 -24.33
N TRP A 37 -1.46 -16.29 -24.35
CA TRP A 37 -2.26 -16.77 -23.23
C TRP A 37 -1.38 -17.16 -22.04
N ASP A 38 -0.29 -17.90 -22.24
CA ASP A 38 0.69 -18.24 -21.19
C ASP A 38 1.31 -16.99 -20.56
N HIS A 39 1.69 -16.01 -21.38
CA HIS A 39 2.23 -14.75 -20.88
C HIS A 39 1.20 -13.99 -20.05
N ARG A 40 -0.05 -13.92 -20.52
CA ARG A 40 -1.15 -13.27 -19.79
C ARG A 40 -1.48 -14.00 -18.48
N LEU A 41 -1.50 -15.34 -18.48
CA LEU A 41 -1.71 -16.13 -17.27
C LEU A 41 -0.59 -15.90 -16.25
N ARG A 42 0.67 -15.96 -16.68
CA ARG A 42 1.83 -15.65 -15.83
C ARG A 42 1.81 -14.21 -15.31
N GLN A 43 1.37 -13.25 -16.13
CA GLN A 43 1.17 -11.87 -15.68
C GLN A 43 0.10 -11.80 -14.59
N SER A 44 -1.06 -12.44 -14.79
CA SER A 44 -2.13 -12.45 -13.79
C SER A 44 -1.72 -13.14 -12.47
N GLU A 45 -0.91 -14.20 -12.55
CA GLU A 45 -0.38 -14.90 -11.38
C GLU A 45 0.65 -14.03 -10.64
N ASN A 46 1.52 -13.34 -11.37
CA ASN A 46 2.47 -12.40 -10.79
C ASN A 46 1.76 -11.21 -10.13
N ASP A 47 0.75 -10.63 -10.78
CA ASP A 47 -0.04 -9.52 -10.26
C ASP A 47 -0.77 -9.92 -8.96
N ARG A 48 -1.36 -11.12 -8.93
CA ARG A 48 -1.98 -11.67 -7.70
C ARG A 48 -0.96 -11.88 -6.59
N LYS A 49 0.18 -12.52 -6.91
CA LYS A 49 1.27 -12.75 -5.94
C LYS A 49 1.82 -11.44 -5.38
N GLN A 50 1.89 -10.40 -6.21
CA GLN A 50 2.31 -9.06 -5.81
C GLN A 50 1.30 -8.42 -4.85
N MET A 51 0.00 -8.50 -5.16
CA MET A 51 -1.06 -7.99 -4.28
C MET A 51 -1.07 -8.71 -2.91
N ASP A 52 -0.80 -10.01 -2.89
CA ASP A 52 -0.67 -10.80 -1.66
C ASP A 52 0.55 -10.35 -0.85
N ALA A 53 1.70 -10.10 -1.49
CA ALA A 53 2.91 -9.60 -0.83
C ALA A 53 2.70 -8.20 -0.23
N SER A 54 2.03 -7.31 -0.96
CA SER A 54 1.70 -5.95 -0.52
C SER A 54 0.81 -5.96 0.73
N SER A 55 -0.25 -6.77 0.70
CA SER A 55 -1.17 -6.93 1.83
C SER A 55 -0.44 -7.51 3.04
N THR A 56 0.37 -8.54 2.83
CA THR A 56 1.22 -9.17 3.86
C THR A 56 2.18 -8.19 4.51
N LEU A 57 2.83 -7.33 3.73
CA LEU A 57 3.73 -6.31 4.27
C LEU A 57 2.97 -5.31 5.14
N CYS A 58 1.84 -4.78 4.64
CA CYS A 58 1.08 -3.77 5.36
C CYS A 58 0.48 -4.29 6.67
N THR A 59 -0.10 -5.49 6.67
CA THR A 59 -0.71 -6.11 7.86
C THR A 59 0.32 -6.49 8.93
N SER A 60 1.58 -6.73 8.54
CA SER A 60 2.68 -7.00 9.49
C SER A 60 3.47 -5.75 9.90
N CYS A 61 3.34 -4.63 9.16
CA CYS A 61 4.14 -3.43 9.38
C CYS A 61 3.55 -2.50 10.45
N GLY A 62 2.31 -2.03 10.28
CA GLY A 62 1.60 -1.20 11.25
C GLY A 62 2.15 0.21 11.55
N LEU A 63 3.26 0.66 10.95
CA LEU A 63 3.93 1.94 11.31
C LEU A 63 3.12 3.21 10.97
N CYS A 64 2.22 3.14 9.98
CA CYS A 64 1.27 4.23 9.72
C CYS A 64 0.13 4.24 10.74
N CYS A 65 -0.28 3.07 11.24
CA CYS A 65 -1.37 2.93 12.20
C CYS A 65 -0.91 3.20 13.65
N ASP A 66 0.32 2.86 14.01
CA ASP A 66 0.82 2.94 15.39
C ASP A 66 1.32 4.33 15.82
N GLY A 67 1.09 5.34 14.97
CA GLY A 67 1.49 6.73 15.23
C GLY A 67 2.97 7.03 15.01
N SER A 68 3.75 6.13 14.40
CA SER A 68 5.17 6.37 14.14
C SER A 68 5.41 7.33 12.98
N LEU A 69 4.64 7.20 11.89
CA LEU A 69 4.77 8.05 10.71
C LEU A 69 3.90 9.31 10.79
N PHE A 70 2.67 9.18 11.26
CA PHE A 70 1.68 10.26 11.26
C PHE A 70 0.97 10.35 12.61
N ARG A 71 0.42 11.53 12.91
CA ARG A 71 -0.41 11.75 14.10
C ARG A 71 -1.91 11.62 13.79
N ILE A 72 -2.30 11.87 12.54
CA ILE A 72 -3.68 11.86 12.09
C ILE A 72 -3.78 11.22 10.70
N ALA A 73 -4.93 10.64 10.38
CA ALA A 73 -5.32 10.22 9.04
C ALA A 73 -6.60 10.98 8.63
N PRO A 74 -6.50 11.99 7.73
CA PRO A 74 -7.64 12.81 7.34
C PRO A 74 -8.63 12.00 6.51
N LEU A 75 -9.87 11.90 6.95
CA LEU A 75 -10.91 11.16 6.24
C LEU A 75 -11.29 11.91 4.96
N VAL A 76 -11.51 11.15 3.89
CA VAL A 76 -12.02 11.70 2.63
C VAL A 76 -13.55 11.60 2.61
N PRO A 77 -14.26 12.41 1.80
CA PRO A 77 -15.73 12.35 1.73
C PRO A 77 -16.28 10.93 1.47
N GLU A 78 -15.54 10.12 0.71
CA GLU A 78 -15.89 8.74 0.37
C GLU A 78 -15.77 7.76 1.55
N ASP A 79 -15.11 8.14 2.65
CA ASP A 79 -15.00 7.33 3.86
C ASP A 79 -16.30 7.30 4.67
N GLY A 80 -17.20 8.28 4.46
CA GLY A 80 -18.48 8.36 5.13
C GLY A 80 -18.36 8.31 6.66
N ALA A 81 -19.23 7.53 7.30
CA ALA A 81 -19.18 7.27 8.74
C ALA A 81 -18.20 6.13 9.03
N VAL A 82 -17.28 6.35 9.97
CA VAL A 82 -16.35 5.29 10.41
C VAL A 82 -17.06 4.33 11.37
N THR A 83 -16.71 3.05 11.28
CA THR A 83 -17.31 2.00 12.12
C THR A 83 -16.45 1.72 13.37
N PRO A 84 -17.06 1.32 14.50
CA PRO A 84 -16.30 0.89 15.67
C PRO A 84 -15.29 -0.23 15.32
N PRO A 85 -14.07 -0.21 15.91
CA PRO A 85 -13.62 0.64 17.01
C PRO A 85 -13.07 2.02 16.58
N LEU A 86 -13.07 2.34 15.28
CA LEU A 86 -12.61 3.63 14.79
C LEU A 86 -13.54 4.75 15.28
N ARG A 87 -12.94 5.90 15.59
CA ARG A 87 -13.66 7.12 15.94
C ARG A 87 -13.02 8.29 15.23
N SER A 88 -13.83 9.04 14.48
CA SER A 88 -13.39 10.28 13.85
C SER A 88 -13.46 11.43 14.84
N GLN A 89 -12.49 12.32 14.77
CA GLN A 89 -12.51 13.66 15.37
C GLN A 89 -12.75 14.68 14.26
N GLU A 90 -13.11 15.90 14.63
CA GLU A 90 -13.42 17.01 13.71
C GLU A 90 -12.72 18.27 14.22
N ASP A 91 -12.04 18.97 13.34
CA ASP A 91 -11.33 20.24 13.59
C ASP A 91 -11.43 21.10 12.33
N ASP A 92 -11.91 22.34 12.44
CA ASP A 92 -12.13 23.26 11.31
C ASP A 92 -12.79 22.61 10.07
N ASP A 93 -13.90 21.89 10.26
CA ASP A 93 -14.65 21.13 9.25
C ASP A 93 -13.90 19.94 8.60
N GLU A 94 -12.68 19.62 9.06
CA GLU A 94 -11.92 18.44 8.65
C GLU A 94 -12.12 17.27 9.62
N ARG A 95 -12.60 16.13 9.10
CA ARG A 95 -12.73 14.89 9.86
C ARG A 95 -11.46 14.06 9.75
N PHE A 96 -10.98 13.50 10.85
CA PHE A 96 -9.77 12.68 10.85
C PHE A 96 -9.81 11.56 11.90
N LEU A 97 -8.99 10.53 11.70
CA LEU A 97 -8.68 9.53 12.71
C LEU A 97 -7.40 9.92 13.45
N SER A 98 -7.44 9.88 14.77
CA SER A 98 -6.23 10.04 15.59
C SER A 98 -5.40 8.76 15.60
N LEU A 99 -4.08 8.92 15.53
CA LEU A 99 -3.10 7.84 15.61
C LEU A 99 -2.33 7.95 16.93
N PRO A 100 -2.08 6.84 17.66
CA PRO A 100 -2.26 5.45 17.26
C PRO A 100 -3.72 5.01 17.03
N CYS A 101 -3.91 4.20 16.00
CA CYS A 101 -5.23 3.75 15.55
C CYS A 101 -5.85 2.77 16.55
N ARG A 102 -7.10 3.03 16.95
CA ARG A 102 -7.84 2.17 17.89
C ARG A 102 -8.19 0.77 17.35
N ALA A 103 -8.12 0.59 16.02
CA ALA A 103 -8.34 -0.70 15.40
C ALA A 103 -7.05 -1.54 15.31
N LEU A 104 -5.89 -0.98 15.66
CA LEU A 104 -4.64 -1.71 15.73
C LEU A 104 -4.55 -2.44 17.08
N ASP A 105 -4.46 -3.76 17.04
CA ASP A 105 -4.33 -4.57 18.24
C ASP A 105 -2.88 -4.64 18.76
N SER A 106 -2.67 -5.39 19.85
CA SER A 106 -1.36 -5.59 20.47
C SER A 106 -0.37 -6.35 19.59
N GLU A 107 -0.86 -7.15 18.63
CA GLU A 107 -0.04 -7.88 17.66
C GLU A 107 0.26 -7.05 16.39
N LYS A 108 -0.18 -5.78 16.37
CA LYS A 108 -0.06 -4.84 15.24
C LYS A 108 -0.92 -5.23 14.04
N CYS A 109 -1.96 -6.01 14.26
CA CYS A 109 -2.94 -6.39 13.27
C CYS A 109 -4.13 -5.43 13.29
N CYS A 110 -4.62 -5.07 12.10
CA CYS A 110 -5.82 -4.23 11.97
C CYS A 110 -7.09 -5.09 12.11
N THR A 111 -7.83 -4.88 13.19
CA THR A 111 -9.08 -5.60 13.51
C THR A 111 -10.23 -5.31 12.54
N VAL A 112 -10.13 -4.28 11.71
CA VAL A 112 -11.14 -3.90 10.70
C VAL A 112 -10.56 -3.80 9.30
N TYR A 113 -9.50 -4.56 8.98
CA TYR A 113 -8.76 -4.41 7.73
C TYR A 113 -9.65 -4.42 6.48
N ASP A 114 -10.62 -5.34 6.41
CA ASP A 114 -11.54 -5.47 5.26
C ASP A 114 -12.58 -4.34 5.18
N HIS A 115 -12.84 -3.67 6.30
CA HIS A 115 -13.80 -2.56 6.42
C HIS A 115 -13.11 -1.21 6.64
N ARG A 116 -11.81 -1.14 6.34
CA ARG A 116 -11.02 0.07 6.58
C ARG A 116 -11.52 1.22 5.71
N PRO A 117 -11.53 2.45 6.23
CA PRO A 117 -11.70 3.65 5.41
C PRO A 117 -10.70 3.68 4.24
N ARG A 118 -11.10 4.25 3.11
CA ARG A 118 -10.22 4.48 1.96
C ARG A 118 -8.96 5.23 2.33
N ILE A 119 -9.00 6.20 3.25
CA ILE A 119 -7.78 6.89 3.68
C ILE A 119 -6.70 5.93 4.18
N CYS A 120 -7.08 4.82 4.84
CA CYS A 120 -6.12 3.84 5.36
C CYS A 120 -5.33 3.11 4.26
N GLY A 121 -5.86 3.05 3.03
CA GLY A 121 -5.18 2.50 1.86
C GLY A 121 -4.70 3.55 0.85
N ALA A 122 -5.06 4.82 1.04
CA ALA A 122 -4.72 5.90 0.11
C ALA A 122 -3.23 6.27 0.17
N PHE A 123 -2.63 6.24 1.37
CA PHE A 123 -1.20 6.45 1.51
C PHE A 123 -0.41 5.18 1.15
N ARG A 124 0.47 5.31 0.17
CA ARG A 124 1.44 4.28 -0.20
C ARG A 124 2.84 4.73 0.19
N CYS A 125 3.46 3.97 1.09
CA CYS A 125 4.80 4.29 1.58
C CYS A 125 5.87 3.88 0.56
N ALA A 126 7.03 4.55 0.59
CA ALA A 126 8.12 4.31 -0.35
C ALA A 126 8.58 2.83 -0.37
N LEU A 127 8.53 2.16 0.80
CA LEU A 127 8.84 0.74 0.90
C LEU A 127 7.83 -0.14 0.15
N LEU A 128 6.54 0.17 0.28
CA LEU A 128 5.47 -0.56 -0.39
C LEU A 128 5.54 -0.34 -1.91
N ASP A 129 5.84 0.88 -2.35
CA ASP A 129 6.02 1.19 -3.77
C ASP A 129 7.25 0.50 -4.37
N GLN A 130 8.34 0.36 -3.61
CA GLN A 130 9.49 -0.44 -4.03
C GLN A 130 9.16 -1.93 -4.14
N LEU A 131 8.36 -2.46 -3.21
CA LEU A 131 7.91 -3.85 -3.26
C LEU A 131 7.01 -4.08 -4.48
N ASP A 132 6.02 -3.21 -4.71
CA ASP A 132 5.09 -3.30 -5.85
C ASP A 132 5.76 -3.06 -7.20
N GLY A 133 6.79 -2.22 -7.24
CA GLY A 133 7.63 -2.05 -8.42
C GLY A 133 8.61 -3.20 -8.67
N GLY A 134 8.66 -4.23 -7.82
CA GLY A 134 9.61 -5.33 -7.92
C GLY A 134 11.08 -4.90 -7.69
N ILE A 135 11.32 -3.73 -7.10
CA ILE A 135 12.67 -3.19 -6.81
C ILE A 135 13.31 -3.96 -5.64
N ILE A 136 12.49 -4.38 -4.68
CA ILE A 136 12.91 -5.16 -3.51
C ILE A 136 12.02 -6.38 -3.33
N THR A 137 12.53 -7.41 -2.65
CA THR A 137 11.72 -8.59 -2.31
C THR A 137 10.88 -8.35 -1.06
N LEU A 138 9.86 -9.18 -0.83
CA LEU A 138 9.10 -9.17 0.42
C LEU A 138 10.01 -9.38 1.63
N GLN A 139 11.01 -10.26 1.52
CA GLN A 139 11.98 -10.52 2.58
C GLN A 139 12.78 -9.26 2.94
N ASP A 140 13.28 -8.52 1.93
CA ASP A 140 14.00 -7.27 2.15
C ASP A 140 13.10 -6.21 2.80
N ALA A 141 11.84 -6.14 2.36
CA ALA A 141 10.85 -5.22 2.92
C ALA A 141 10.54 -5.54 4.39
N THR A 142 10.29 -6.80 4.71
CA THR A 142 10.07 -7.27 6.08
C THR A 142 11.29 -7.00 6.97
N GLN A 143 12.51 -7.15 6.45
CA GLN A 143 13.72 -6.82 7.20
C GLN A 143 13.81 -5.33 7.53
N LYS A 144 13.47 -4.46 6.58
CA LYS A 144 13.43 -3.00 6.82
C LYS A 144 12.37 -2.61 7.86
N VAL A 145 11.23 -3.30 7.87
CA VAL A 145 10.18 -3.16 8.91
C VAL A 145 10.69 -3.63 10.27
N ALA A 146 11.37 -4.77 10.34
CA ALA A 146 11.93 -5.28 11.59
C ALA A 146 12.94 -4.30 12.22
N VAL A 147 13.83 -3.71 11.40
CA VAL A 147 14.77 -2.67 11.85
C VAL A 147 14.03 -1.43 12.35
N ALA A 148 12.95 -1.00 11.69
CA ALA A 148 12.12 0.11 12.14
C ALA A 148 11.55 -0.14 13.54
N HIS A 149 10.98 -1.34 13.75
CA HIS A 149 10.44 -1.74 15.05
C HIS A 149 11.53 -1.83 16.12
N GLN A 150 12.71 -2.35 15.78
CA GLN A 150 13.84 -2.38 16.72
C GLN A 150 14.24 -0.96 17.15
N HIS A 151 14.35 -0.03 16.20
CA HIS A 151 14.65 1.38 16.49
C HIS A 151 13.56 2.02 17.35
N LYS A 152 12.28 1.74 17.06
CA LYS A 152 11.15 2.20 17.89
C LYS A 152 11.26 1.68 19.31
N SER A 153 11.39 0.37 19.50
CA SER A 153 11.48 -0.26 20.82
C SER A 153 12.65 0.30 21.63
N ARG A 154 13.84 0.43 21.02
CA ARG A 154 15.00 1.04 21.70
C ARG A 154 14.75 2.49 22.08
N THR A 155 14.15 3.27 21.19
CA THR A 155 13.82 4.68 21.46
C THR A 155 12.86 4.80 22.63
N LEU A 156 11.76 4.03 22.63
CA LEU A 156 10.76 4.07 23.69
C LEU A 156 11.32 3.60 25.04
N ALA A 157 12.21 2.60 25.06
CA ALA A 157 12.84 2.13 26.29
C ALA A 157 13.68 3.21 27.01
N VAL A 158 14.32 4.11 26.26
CA VAL A 158 15.10 5.22 26.83
C VAL A 158 14.19 6.42 27.13
N VAL A 159 13.37 6.82 26.17
CA VAL A 159 12.51 7.99 26.27
C VAL A 159 11.43 7.82 27.34
N GLY A 160 10.90 6.60 27.51
CA GLY A 160 9.91 6.25 28.52
C GLY A 160 10.36 6.44 29.97
N GLN A 161 11.66 6.60 30.21
CA GLN A 161 12.19 6.93 31.55
C GLN A 161 11.94 8.40 31.94
N PHE A 162 11.56 9.23 30.98
CA PHE A 162 11.40 10.67 31.16
C PHE A 162 9.99 11.16 30.87
N VAL A 163 9.28 10.52 29.95
CA VAL A 163 7.92 10.91 29.55
C VAL A 163 7.04 9.68 29.38
N ASP A 164 5.74 9.82 29.63
CA ASP A 164 4.78 8.78 29.29
C ASP A 164 4.69 8.59 27.76
N THR A 165 4.74 7.33 27.34
CA THR A 165 4.73 6.90 25.94
C THR A 165 3.51 6.05 25.59
N ASP A 166 2.72 5.62 26.57
CA ASP A 166 1.64 4.66 26.32
C ASP A 166 0.50 5.29 25.50
N GLY A 167 0.04 4.57 24.47
CA GLY A 167 -1.02 5.06 23.58
C GLY A 167 -0.67 6.34 22.79
N ARG A 168 0.61 6.74 22.71
CA ARG A 168 1.02 8.00 22.07
C ARG A 168 1.79 7.81 20.77
N GLY A 169 1.58 8.73 19.83
CA GLY A 169 2.34 8.82 18.60
C GLY A 169 3.75 9.36 18.83
N MET A 170 4.67 9.03 17.91
CA MET A 170 6.09 9.39 18.04
C MET A 170 6.32 10.91 18.01
N LYS A 171 5.48 11.67 17.30
CA LYS A 171 5.55 13.14 17.27
C LYS A 171 5.27 13.75 18.64
N ASP A 172 4.24 13.25 19.33
CA ASP A 172 3.82 13.79 20.63
C ASP A 172 4.83 13.42 21.72
N ILE A 173 5.31 12.18 21.71
CA ILE A 173 6.39 11.71 22.59
C ILE A 173 7.62 12.61 22.44
N LYS A 174 8.06 12.84 21.20
CA LYS A 174 9.21 13.70 20.90
C LYS A 174 9.01 15.13 21.37
N GLN A 175 7.80 15.68 21.25
CA GLN A 175 7.49 17.03 21.72
C GLN A 175 7.57 17.11 23.23
N SER A 176 6.96 16.18 23.97
CA SER A 176 7.04 16.12 25.43
C SER A 176 8.49 15.97 25.90
N TYR A 177 9.27 15.09 25.26
CA TYR A 177 10.66 14.85 25.63
C TYR A 177 11.55 16.08 25.45
N ARG A 178 11.33 16.87 24.40
CA ARG A 178 12.02 18.14 24.17
C ARG A 178 11.58 19.26 25.11
N GLY A 179 10.35 19.17 25.62
CA GLY A 179 9.77 20.13 26.55
C GLY A 179 10.15 19.91 28.02
N LEU A 180 10.97 18.89 28.33
CA LEU A 180 11.41 18.61 29.69
C LEU A 180 12.22 19.78 30.26
N SER A 181 12.07 20.03 31.56
CA SER A 181 12.81 21.09 32.25
C SER A 181 14.30 20.77 32.35
N ASN A 182 15.15 21.77 32.58
CA ASN A 182 16.59 21.55 32.79
C ASN A 182 16.88 20.59 33.96
N ALA A 183 16.06 20.62 35.01
CA ALA A 183 16.19 19.70 36.15
C ALA A 183 15.94 18.24 35.71
N ASP A 184 14.91 18.01 34.89
CA ASP A 184 14.59 16.67 34.38
C ASP A 184 15.68 16.15 33.43
N GLN A 185 16.19 17.03 32.55
CA GLN A 185 17.25 16.69 31.60
C GLN A 185 18.55 16.31 32.28
N THR A 186 18.89 16.98 33.39
CA THR A 186 20.16 16.76 34.10
C THR A 186 20.12 15.62 35.11
N ARG A 187 18.92 15.18 35.54
CA ARG A 187 18.72 14.03 36.43
C ARG A 187 19.45 12.77 35.95
N ASP A 188 19.42 12.53 34.64
CA ASP A 188 20.27 11.56 33.96
C ASP A 188 20.66 12.10 32.57
N ALA A 189 21.66 12.97 32.55
CA ALA A 189 22.12 13.65 31.34
C ALA A 189 22.62 12.68 30.26
N ARG A 190 23.10 11.48 30.64
CA ARG A 190 23.59 10.48 29.68
C ARG A 190 22.41 9.86 28.94
N SER A 191 21.44 9.32 29.68
CA SER A 191 20.24 8.71 29.10
C SER A 191 19.41 9.75 28.34
N TYR A 192 19.39 11.01 28.82
CA TYR A 192 18.72 12.10 28.12
C TYR A 192 19.30 12.32 26.71
N LYS A 193 20.64 12.45 26.61
CA LYS A 193 21.34 12.61 25.34
C LYS A 193 21.21 11.39 24.44
N GLU A 194 21.20 10.18 25.01
CA GLU A 194 20.93 8.96 24.24
C GLU A 194 19.52 8.98 23.64
N GLY A 195 18.49 9.33 24.42
CA GLY A 195 17.12 9.44 23.93
C GLY A 195 16.97 10.49 22.82
N GLU A 196 17.64 11.64 22.94
CA GLU A 196 17.69 12.64 21.86
C GLU A 196 18.31 12.08 20.57
N PHE A 197 19.41 11.36 20.70
CA PHE A 197 20.07 10.72 19.56
C PHE A 197 19.17 9.68 18.92
N LEU A 198 18.55 8.80 19.71
CA LEU A 198 17.64 7.76 19.23
C LEU A 198 16.41 8.33 18.53
N LEU A 199 15.78 9.37 19.07
CA LEU A 199 14.66 10.08 18.43
C LEU A 199 15.05 10.68 17.07
N LYS A 200 16.28 11.21 16.95
CA LYS A 200 16.81 11.73 15.68
C LYS A 200 17.09 10.60 14.69
N ALA A 201 17.78 9.56 15.12
CA ALA A 201 18.16 8.40 14.31
C ALA A 201 16.92 7.65 13.79
N PHE A 202 15.96 7.34 14.67
CA PHE A 202 14.73 6.66 14.29
C PHE A 202 13.92 7.50 13.29
N GLY A 203 13.74 8.80 13.55
CA GLY A 203 13.05 9.68 12.61
C GLY A 203 13.76 9.79 11.25
N HIS A 204 15.10 9.74 11.21
CA HIS A 204 15.86 9.71 9.97
C HIS A 204 15.65 8.40 9.21
N TYR A 205 15.70 7.26 9.91
CA TYR A 205 15.42 5.95 9.32
C TYR A 205 14.01 5.87 8.72
N LEU A 206 13.00 6.37 9.45
CA LEU A 206 11.62 6.41 8.95
C LEU A 206 11.50 7.22 7.66
N ARG A 207 12.10 8.42 7.63
CA ARG A 207 12.08 9.27 6.44
C ARG A 207 12.72 8.57 5.25
N ASN A 208 13.92 8.03 5.38
CA ASN A 208 14.63 7.45 4.24
C ASN A 208 14.04 6.12 3.75
N THR A 209 13.30 5.41 4.59
CA THR A 209 12.80 4.06 4.28
C THR A 209 11.34 4.05 3.87
N PHE A 210 10.50 4.89 4.48
CA PHE A 210 9.04 4.82 4.32
C PHE A 210 8.44 6.08 3.67
N LEU A 211 9.12 7.22 3.73
CA LEU A 211 8.62 8.47 3.16
C LEU A 211 9.41 8.81 1.89
N ASP A 212 8.72 8.99 0.76
CA ASP A 212 9.41 9.42 -0.47
C ASP A 212 9.78 10.92 -0.34
N ASN A 213 11.04 11.28 -0.62
CA ASN A 213 11.46 12.68 -0.74
C ASN A 213 10.71 13.43 -1.86
N ARG A 214 10.03 12.73 -2.79
CA ARG A 214 9.19 13.32 -3.83
C ARG A 214 7.78 13.73 -3.38
N GLN A 215 7.28 13.25 -2.24
CA GLN A 215 5.93 13.57 -1.74
C GLN A 215 5.91 14.71 -0.68
N VAL A 216 7.07 15.21 -0.26
CA VAL A 216 7.18 16.31 0.73
C VAL A 216 6.53 17.61 0.24
N THR A 217 6.29 17.76 -1.06
CA THR A 217 5.68 18.94 -1.70
C THR A 217 4.15 18.99 -1.64
N LEU A 218 3.44 17.91 -1.29
CA LEU A 218 1.97 17.95 -1.21
C LEU A 218 1.43 18.51 0.11
N ASN A 219 2.22 18.49 1.19
CA ASN A 219 1.79 18.98 2.52
C ASN A 219 2.38 20.35 2.89
N SER A 220 2.92 21.09 1.91
CA SER A 220 3.54 22.41 2.13
C SER A 220 2.86 23.56 1.38
N ALA A 221 1.66 23.35 0.81
CA ALA A 221 0.87 24.47 0.30
C ALA A 221 0.27 25.26 1.49
N PRO A 222 0.59 26.55 1.65
CA PRO A 222 -0.10 27.40 2.60
C PRO A 222 -1.51 27.66 2.10
N SER A 223 -2.51 27.46 2.98
CA SER A 223 -3.89 27.87 2.76
C SER A 223 -3.95 29.40 2.66
N THR A 224 -3.82 29.94 1.46
CA THR A 224 -4.17 31.33 1.20
C THR A 224 -5.69 31.45 1.21
N ILE A 225 -6.23 31.77 2.38
CA ILE A 225 -7.58 32.32 2.54
C ILE A 225 -7.60 33.65 1.78
N SER A 226 -8.27 33.65 0.64
CA SER A 226 -8.61 34.86 -0.11
C SER A 226 -9.69 35.60 0.67
N LYS A 227 -9.32 36.65 1.39
CA LYS A 227 -10.28 37.63 1.92
C LYS A 227 -10.97 38.29 0.72
N GLN A 228 -12.22 37.94 0.47
CA GLN A 228 -13.09 38.75 -0.37
C GLN A 228 -13.70 39.87 0.47
N GLU A 229 -13.56 41.06 -0.09
CA GLU A 229 -14.05 42.37 0.32
C GLU A 229 -15.48 42.34 0.88
N ALA A 230 -15.62 42.75 2.13
CA ALA A 230 -16.84 43.38 2.62
C ALA A 230 -16.74 44.85 2.26
N ASP A 231 -17.33 45.23 1.12
CA ASP A 231 -17.64 46.62 0.81
C ASP A 231 -18.99 46.67 0.10
N ARG A 232 -20.02 47.10 0.84
CA ARG A 232 -21.23 47.71 0.28
C ARG A 232 -21.67 48.79 1.27
N PRO A 233 -21.98 50.01 0.79
CA PRO A 233 -22.27 51.17 1.64
C PRO A 233 -23.46 50.99 2.57
#